data_AF-X1NBN7-F1
#
_entry.id   AF-X1NBN7-F1
#
_cell.length_a   1.000
_cell.length_b   1.000
_cell.length_c   1.000
_cell.angle_alpha   90.00
_cell.angle_beta   90.00
_cell.angle_gamma   90.00
#
_symmetry.space_group_name_H-M   'P 1'
#
loop_
_entity.id
_entity.type
_entity.pdbx_description
1 polymer ?
#
loop_
_entity_poly.entity_id
_entity_poly.type
_entity_poly.pdbx_seq_one_letter_code
_entity_poly.pdbx_strand_id
1 'polypeptide(L)'
;MKRNIGNGAVILASQLALIPATAFAQSNVTLYGIVDQSVRYTTNANAANNGKLELTNGAITNSRWGLRGTEDLGGGLRALFQVENGFDPDTGTANQNGSLFGRKAFVGLSSSVGTLKLGRQNTEGFNFFVEYDPLTIGNYNLNSWPFFLTRIRSNNVASYDAKFGALGVGASYGFGETPGSLTSNQYWGGRATYDFGPVGAGALYQEFRDSSGNRQQMWSLGTKYSVGNAKLFLGYIGGKDRTGAIDNNYM
;
A
#
# COMPACT_ATOMS: atom_id res chain seq x y z
N MET A 1 -28.90 -38.49 -66.37
CA MET A 1 -29.13 -38.84 -64.95
C MET A 1 -27.78 -38.77 -64.23
N LYS A 2 -27.65 -37.92 -63.21
CA LYS A 2 -26.77 -37.95 -62.00
C LYS A 2 -25.62 -39.00 -62.01
N ARG A 3 -24.35 -38.76 -61.66
CA ARG A 3 -23.75 -37.87 -60.63
C ARG A 3 -22.20 -37.86 -60.78
N ASN A 4 -21.58 -36.69 -60.59
CA ASN A 4 -20.15 -36.47 -60.30
C ASN A 4 -19.75 -36.97 -58.89
N ILE A 5 -18.50 -37.43 -58.72
CA ILE A 5 -17.53 -37.16 -57.62
C ILE A 5 -16.15 -37.63 -58.17
N GLY A 6 -14.98 -36.98 -58.10
CA GLY A 6 -14.45 -35.78 -57.46
C GLY A 6 -12.94 -36.01 -57.33
N ASN A 7 -12.12 -35.18 -57.98
CA ASN A 7 -10.66 -35.26 -57.98
C ASN A 7 -10.06 -34.59 -56.74
N GLY A 8 -8.82 -34.98 -56.42
CA GLY A 8 -8.17 -34.80 -55.13
C GLY A 8 -7.85 -33.37 -54.70
N ALA A 9 -7.49 -33.26 -53.43
CA ALA A 9 -6.74 -32.13 -52.90
C ALA A 9 -5.90 -32.61 -51.72
N VAL A 10 -4.59 -32.40 -51.88
CA VAL A 10 -3.54 -32.61 -50.89
C VAL A 10 -3.80 -31.70 -49.69
N ILE A 11 -3.87 -32.27 -48.48
CA ILE A 11 -3.95 -31.50 -47.24
C ILE A 11 -2.54 -30.99 -46.91
N LEU A 12 -2.27 -29.72 -47.24
CA LEU A 12 -1.15 -28.98 -46.65
C LEU A 12 -1.54 -28.61 -45.21
N ALA A 13 -0.90 -29.25 -44.23
CA ALA A 13 -0.95 -28.82 -42.84
C ALA A 13 -0.15 -27.52 -42.69
N SER A 14 -0.83 -26.38 -42.58
CA SER A 14 -0.22 -25.11 -42.18
C SER A 14 0.09 -25.16 -40.68
N GLN A 15 1.35 -25.44 -40.36
CA GLN A 15 1.90 -25.20 -39.02
C GLN A 15 1.85 -23.70 -38.76
N LEU A 16 0.90 -23.24 -37.93
CA LEU A 16 0.99 -21.95 -37.28
C LEU A 16 2.20 -22.02 -36.34
N ALA A 17 3.36 -21.60 -36.82
CA ALA A 17 4.51 -21.31 -35.98
C ALA A 17 4.12 -20.14 -35.07
N LEU A 18 3.69 -20.45 -33.85
CA LEU A 18 3.72 -19.53 -32.72
C LEU A 18 5.18 -19.16 -32.50
N ILE A 19 5.63 -18.08 -33.15
CA ILE A 19 6.87 -17.42 -32.80
C ILE A 19 6.68 -16.99 -31.34
N PRO A 20 7.45 -17.51 -30.37
CA PRO A 20 7.48 -16.87 -29.07
C PRO A 20 8.03 -15.48 -29.36
N ALA A 21 7.22 -14.44 -29.16
CA ALA A 21 7.75 -13.10 -29.03
C ALA A 21 8.74 -13.18 -27.86
N THR A 22 10.02 -13.31 -28.19
CA THR A 22 11.10 -13.18 -27.23
C THR A 22 11.04 -11.74 -26.74
N ALA A 23 10.22 -11.50 -25.72
CA ALA A 23 10.29 -10.28 -24.95
C ALA A 23 11.69 -10.25 -24.36
N PHE A 24 12.57 -9.47 -24.96
CA PHE A 24 13.83 -9.08 -24.34
C PHE A 24 13.46 -8.13 -23.21
N ALA A 25 12.96 -8.68 -22.10
CA ALA A 25 12.75 -7.95 -20.88
C ALA A 25 14.10 -7.43 -20.41
N GLN A 26 14.41 -6.16 -20.70
CA GLN A 26 15.51 -5.48 -20.03
C GLN A 26 15.20 -5.53 -18.54
N SER A 27 16.09 -6.19 -17.78
CA SER A 27 15.98 -6.44 -16.34
C SER A 27 15.67 -5.16 -15.57
N ASN A 28 14.39 -4.87 -15.34
CA ASN A 28 13.95 -3.70 -14.58
C ASN A 28 13.48 -4.11 -13.18
N VAL A 29 14.17 -5.08 -12.59
CA VAL A 29 13.94 -5.51 -11.21
C VAL A 29 14.97 -4.84 -10.32
N THR A 30 14.48 -4.12 -9.32
CA THR A 30 15.30 -3.50 -8.29
C THR A 30 15.11 -4.25 -6.97
N LEU A 31 16.20 -4.78 -6.43
CA LEU A 31 16.31 -5.10 -5.01
C LEU A 31 16.62 -3.81 -4.24
N TYR A 32 15.85 -3.53 -3.20
CA TYR A 32 16.03 -2.35 -2.35
C TYR A 32 15.79 -2.72 -0.89
N GLY A 33 16.24 -1.83 0.01
CA GLY A 33 16.00 -1.98 1.43
C GLY A 33 16.51 -0.80 2.24
N ILE A 34 16.16 -0.79 3.51
CA ILE A 34 16.64 0.13 4.53
C ILE A 34 16.85 -0.68 5.81
N VAL A 35 17.97 -0.44 6.48
CA VAL A 35 18.22 -0.90 7.85
C VAL A 35 18.26 0.34 8.74
N ASP A 36 17.34 0.42 9.68
CA ASP A 36 17.24 1.48 10.68
C ASP A 36 17.23 0.82 12.06
N GLN A 37 18.32 1.01 12.78
CA GLN A 37 18.54 0.49 14.12
C GLN A 37 18.90 1.65 15.04
N SER A 38 18.30 1.66 16.22
CA SER A 38 18.47 2.74 17.18
C SER A 38 18.72 2.19 18.58
N VAL A 39 19.53 2.90 19.35
CA VAL A 39 19.62 2.73 20.80
C VAL A 39 18.55 3.61 21.43
N ARG A 40 17.66 3.03 22.23
CA ARG A 40 16.57 3.76 22.89
C ARG A 40 16.68 3.61 24.40
N TYR A 41 16.62 4.74 25.09
CA TYR A 41 16.41 4.78 26.53
C TYR A 41 15.01 5.32 26.83
N THR A 42 14.17 4.50 27.46
CA THR A 42 12.81 4.86 27.86
C THR A 42 12.76 4.97 29.37
N THR A 43 12.34 6.11 29.91
CA THR A 43 12.02 6.27 31.33
C THR A 43 10.60 5.80 31.60
N ASN A 44 10.30 5.37 32.83
CA ASN A 44 8.97 4.91 33.23
C ASN A 44 8.44 3.75 32.38
N ALA A 45 9.31 2.82 32.00
CA ALA A 45 9.01 1.73 31.08
C ALA A 45 8.10 0.63 31.68
N ASN A 46 7.79 0.72 32.98
CA ASN A 46 6.88 -0.17 33.68
C ASN A 46 6.19 0.57 34.85
N ALA A 47 5.23 -0.09 35.50
CA ALA A 47 4.49 0.47 36.64
C ALA A 47 5.37 0.84 37.85
N ALA A 48 6.59 0.28 37.94
CA ALA A 48 7.58 0.62 38.96
C ALA A 48 8.46 1.82 38.58
N ASN A 49 8.20 2.47 37.44
CA ASN A 49 8.94 3.61 36.90
C ASN A 49 10.41 3.31 36.50
N ASN A 50 10.76 2.06 36.22
CA ASN A 50 12.13 1.71 35.84
C ASN A 50 12.51 2.30 34.47
N GLY A 51 13.81 2.58 34.28
CA GLY A 51 14.38 2.88 32.96
C GLY A 51 14.66 1.61 32.14
N LYS A 52 14.58 1.71 30.82
CA LYS A 52 14.85 0.62 29.87
C LYS A 52 15.78 1.11 28.76
N LEU A 53 16.94 0.48 28.63
CA LEU A 53 17.88 0.67 27.50
C LEU A 53 17.77 -0.54 26.57
N GLU A 54 17.54 -0.30 25.28
CA GLU A 54 17.33 -1.36 24.28
C GLU A 54 17.81 -0.95 22.89
N LEU A 55 18.15 -1.95 22.06
CA LEU A 55 18.18 -1.79 20.62
C LEU A 55 16.75 -1.89 20.09
N THR A 56 16.37 -1.00 19.17
CA THR A 56 15.04 -1.02 18.56
C THR A 56 15.10 -0.74 17.07
N ASN A 57 14.22 -1.39 16.34
CA ASN A 57 14.00 -1.17 14.92
C ASN A 57 13.29 0.16 14.64
N GLY A 58 13.89 1.00 13.80
CA GLY A 58 13.14 1.99 13.04
C GLY A 58 12.83 3.29 13.77
N ALA A 59 13.80 3.95 14.40
CA ALA A 59 13.54 5.26 15.02
C ALA A 59 12.94 6.26 14.03
N ILE A 60 13.40 6.23 12.77
CA ILE A 60 12.86 7.05 11.69
C ILE A 60 11.86 6.23 10.87
N THR A 61 12.20 4.98 10.53
CA THR A 61 11.30 4.10 9.80
C THR A 61 11.63 2.62 9.99
N ASN A 62 10.62 1.74 9.99
CA ASN A 62 10.90 0.29 10.09
C ASN A 62 11.82 -0.24 8.97
N SER A 63 12.78 -1.05 9.39
CA SER A 63 13.68 -1.83 8.54
C SER A 63 12.90 -2.77 7.61
N ARG A 64 13.38 -2.86 6.36
CA ARG A 64 12.69 -3.60 5.30
C ARG A 64 13.64 -3.94 4.16
N TRP A 65 13.28 -4.95 3.39
CA TRP A 65 13.84 -5.21 2.06
C TRP A 65 12.72 -5.58 1.10
N GLY A 66 12.96 -5.46 -0.21
CA GLY A 66 11.96 -5.82 -1.19
C GLY A 66 12.47 -5.84 -2.62
N LEU A 67 11.62 -6.37 -3.50
CA LEU A 67 11.81 -6.37 -4.94
C LEU A 67 10.68 -5.55 -5.56
N ARG A 68 11.03 -4.72 -6.54
CA ARG A 68 10.05 -4.03 -7.38
C ARG A 68 10.51 -4.06 -8.82
N GLY A 69 9.57 -4.01 -9.75
CA GLY A 69 9.92 -3.84 -11.15
C GLY A 69 8.78 -3.33 -11.98
N THR A 70 9.12 -2.86 -13.17
CA THR A 70 8.18 -2.36 -14.17
C THR A 70 8.54 -2.87 -15.55
N GLU A 71 7.55 -3.35 -16.30
CA GLU A 71 7.69 -3.82 -17.68
C GLU A 71 6.89 -2.89 -18.59
N ASP A 72 7.51 -2.39 -19.66
CA ASP A 72 6.81 -1.63 -20.70
C ASP A 72 6.06 -2.60 -21.61
N LEU A 73 4.74 -2.45 -21.69
CA LEU A 73 3.87 -3.27 -22.52
C LEU A 73 3.56 -2.60 -23.87
N GLY A 74 4.16 -1.44 -24.14
CA GLY A 74 3.90 -0.61 -25.31
C GLY A 74 2.70 0.32 -25.15
N GLY A 75 2.58 1.31 -26.04
CA GLY A 75 1.44 2.24 -26.06
C GLY A 75 1.26 3.09 -24.80
N GLY A 76 2.32 3.24 -23.97
CA GLY A 76 2.26 3.93 -22.69
C GLY A 76 1.66 3.12 -21.54
N LEU A 77 1.37 1.83 -21.75
CA LEU A 77 0.93 0.88 -20.73
C LEU A 77 2.15 0.19 -20.11
N ARG A 78 2.15 0.02 -18.79
CA ARG A 78 3.20 -0.67 -18.04
C ARG A 78 2.61 -1.67 -17.05
N ALA A 79 3.19 -2.86 -16.94
CA ALA A 79 3.00 -3.74 -15.80
C ALA A 79 3.98 -3.37 -14.68
N LEU A 80 3.58 -3.58 -13.43
CA LEU A 80 4.43 -3.36 -12.27
C LEU A 80 4.15 -4.37 -11.16
N PHE A 81 5.16 -4.65 -10.36
CA PHE A 81 5.03 -5.44 -9.15
C PHE A 81 5.84 -4.85 -8.01
N GLN A 82 5.42 -5.12 -6.78
CA GLN A 82 6.23 -4.86 -5.59
C GLN A 82 5.94 -5.91 -4.53
N VAL A 83 7.01 -6.51 -4.02
CA VAL A 83 7.01 -7.32 -2.81
C VAL A 83 7.97 -6.71 -1.80
N GLU A 84 7.55 -6.55 -0.55
CA GLU A 84 8.32 -5.88 0.50
C GLU A 84 8.10 -6.61 1.82
N ASN A 85 9.20 -7.06 2.43
CA ASN A 85 9.20 -7.66 3.76
C ASN A 85 9.75 -6.69 4.81
N GLY A 86 9.11 -6.66 5.97
CA GLY A 86 9.65 -5.98 7.14
C GLY A 86 10.42 -6.98 7.99
N PHE A 87 11.53 -6.55 8.58
CA PHE A 87 12.26 -7.38 9.53
C PHE A 87 12.76 -6.51 10.69
N ASP A 88 13.05 -7.16 11.81
CA ASP A 88 13.69 -6.57 12.96
C ASP A 88 15.21 -6.84 12.90
N PRO A 89 16.07 -5.80 12.84
CA PRO A 89 17.51 -5.98 12.71
C PRO A 89 18.20 -6.42 14.01
N ASP A 90 17.56 -6.23 15.18
CA ASP A 90 18.10 -6.69 16.47
C ASP A 90 17.94 -8.22 16.61
N THR A 91 16.79 -8.74 16.20
CA THR A 91 16.45 -10.17 16.40
C THR A 91 16.45 -11.01 15.12
N GLY A 92 16.50 -10.39 13.94
CA GLY A 92 16.37 -11.06 12.65
C GLY A 92 14.94 -11.54 12.33
N THR A 93 13.95 -11.22 13.17
CA THR A 93 12.59 -11.72 13.02
C THR A 93 11.82 -11.00 11.91
N ALA A 94 10.92 -11.71 11.22
CA ALA A 94 10.02 -11.09 10.25
C ALA A 94 8.92 -10.29 10.97
N ASN A 95 8.70 -9.06 10.53
CA ASN A 95 7.63 -8.20 11.03
C ASN A 95 6.25 -8.67 10.52
N GLN A 96 5.19 -7.93 10.86
CA GLN A 96 3.82 -8.21 10.38
C GLN A 96 3.39 -9.67 10.64
N ASN A 97 3.63 -10.14 11.87
CA ASN A 97 3.26 -11.46 12.36
C ASN A 97 3.86 -12.60 11.52
N GLY A 98 5.12 -12.44 11.07
CA GLY A 98 5.83 -13.47 10.31
C GLY A 98 5.46 -13.58 8.83
N SER A 99 4.66 -12.65 8.29
CA SER A 99 4.29 -12.65 6.88
C SER A 99 5.49 -12.42 5.96
N LEU A 100 5.76 -13.33 5.00
CA LEU A 100 6.91 -13.27 4.09
C LEU A 100 7.04 -11.94 3.33
N PHE A 101 5.92 -11.33 2.92
CA PHE A 101 5.87 -10.00 2.29
C PHE A 101 4.83 -9.13 3.00
N GLY A 102 4.99 -9.04 4.33
CA GLY A 102 4.01 -8.40 5.21
C GLY A 102 3.78 -6.92 4.96
N ARG A 103 4.66 -6.22 4.23
CA ARG A 103 4.52 -4.78 3.98
C ARG A 103 3.81 -4.46 2.68
N LYS A 104 4.18 -5.12 1.59
CA LYS A 104 3.56 -4.98 0.26
C LYS A 104 3.69 -6.30 -0.49
N ALA A 105 2.64 -6.69 -1.19
CA ALA A 105 2.66 -7.82 -2.13
C ALA A 105 1.56 -7.59 -3.17
N PHE A 106 1.91 -6.95 -4.28
CA PHE A 106 0.94 -6.62 -5.32
C PHE A 106 1.53 -6.65 -6.72
N VAL A 107 0.63 -6.78 -7.69
CA VAL A 107 0.87 -6.50 -9.11
C VAL A 107 -0.03 -5.34 -9.55
N GLY A 108 0.27 -4.72 -10.67
CA GLY A 108 -0.53 -3.61 -11.19
C GLY A 108 -0.29 -3.28 -12.65
N LEU A 109 -1.16 -2.42 -13.17
CA LEU A 109 -1.07 -1.82 -14.50
C LEU A 109 -1.10 -0.30 -14.36
N SER A 110 -0.20 0.37 -15.07
CA SER A 110 -0.08 1.83 -15.06
C SER A 110 -0.13 2.36 -16.49
N SER A 111 -0.79 3.50 -16.67
CA SER A 111 -0.87 4.21 -17.95
C SER A 111 -1.01 5.72 -17.71
N SER A 112 -1.20 6.50 -18.78
CA SER A 112 -1.41 7.94 -18.69
C SER A 112 -2.64 8.36 -17.87
N VAL A 113 -3.64 7.48 -17.73
CA VAL A 113 -4.86 7.80 -16.97
C VAL A 113 -4.75 7.47 -15.48
N GLY A 114 -3.81 6.61 -15.07
CA GLY A 114 -3.65 6.21 -13.67
C GLY A 114 -3.04 4.83 -13.52
N THR A 115 -3.04 4.33 -12.28
CA THR A 115 -2.43 3.07 -11.88
C THR A 115 -3.40 2.23 -11.07
N LEU A 116 -3.72 1.03 -11.57
CA LEU A 116 -4.47 0.00 -10.85
C LEU A 116 -3.49 -0.98 -10.18
N LYS A 117 -3.67 -1.29 -8.90
CA LYS A 117 -2.92 -2.32 -8.18
C LYS A 117 -3.86 -3.32 -7.52
N LEU A 118 -3.44 -4.58 -7.49
CA LEU A 118 -4.13 -5.71 -6.88
C LEU A 118 -3.19 -6.45 -5.92
N GLY A 119 -3.58 -6.56 -4.65
CA GLY A 119 -2.86 -7.33 -3.64
C GLY A 119 -2.81 -6.66 -2.28
N ARG A 120 -1.82 -7.02 -1.47
CA ARG A 120 -1.57 -6.42 -0.15
C ARG A 120 -0.82 -5.12 -0.30
N GLN A 121 -1.36 -4.05 0.28
CA GLN A 121 -0.80 -2.70 0.17
C GLN A 121 -1.20 -1.82 1.35
N ASN A 122 -0.60 -0.64 1.41
CA ASN A 122 -0.96 0.38 2.38
C ASN A 122 -2.39 0.89 2.13
N THR A 123 -3.05 1.32 3.20
CA THR A 123 -4.38 1.94 3.17
C THR A 123 -4.29 3.40 2.69
N GLU A 124 -5.39 3.98 2.20
CA GLU A 124 -5.42 5.42 1.89
C GLU A 124 -5.14 6.27 3.12
N GLY A 125 -5.58 5.83 4.30
CA GLY A 125 -5.27 6.50 5.55
C GLY A 125 -3.77 6.60 5.79
N PHE A 126 -3.05 5.50 5.57
CA PHE A 126 -1.60 5.50 5.69
C PHE A 126 -0.94 6.34 4.59
N ASN A 127 -1.35 6.17 3.33
CA ASN A 127 -0.77 6.91 2.20
C ASN A 127 -0.94 8.43 2.36
N PHE A 128 -2.10 8.88 2.83
CA PHE A 128 -2.36 10.27 3.15
C PHE A 128 -1.49 10.75 4.33
N PHE A 129 -1.44 9.97 5.41
CA PHE A 129 -0.71 10.38 6.61
C PHE A 129 0.81 10.51 6.36
N VAL A 130 1.42 9.61 5.59
CA VAL A 130 2.83 9.73 5.16
C VAL A 130 3.14 11.09 4.53
N GLU A 131 2.19 11.65 3.77
CA GLU A 131 2.40 12.89 3.03
C GLU A 131 2.23 14.15 3.89
N TYR A 132 1.43 14.07 4.95
CA TYR A 132 1.03 15.20 5.81
C TYR A 132 1.54 15.08 7.26
N ASP A 133 2.42 14.12 7.55
CA ASP A 133 3.07 13.94 8.85
C ASP A 133 4.50 14.52 8.84
N PRO A 134 4.81 15.54 9.67
CA PRO A 134 6.16 16.09 9.77
C PRO A 134 7.18 15.12 10.38
N LEU A 135 6.73 14.08 11.09
CA LEU A 135 7.59 13.13 11.82
C LEU A 135 7.91 11.85 11.03
N THR A 136 7.49 11.77 9.77
CA THR A 136 7.81 10.67 8.85
C THR A 136 7.40 9.26 9.33
N ILE A 137 6.40 9.15 10.22
CA ILE A 137 5.96 7.87 10.78
C ILE A 137 7.08 7.16 11.55
N GLY A 138 7.74 7.90 12.46
CA GLY A 138 8.73 7.31 13.37
C GLY A 138 8.13 6.19 14.22
N ASN A 139 8.89 5.12 14.47
CA ASN A 139 8.44 3.97 15.27
C ASN A 139 8.52 4.25 16.78
N TYR A 140 7.76 5.25 17.22
CA TYR A 140 7.60 5.61 18.62
C TYR A 140 6.16 5.31 19.03
N ASN A 141 5.95 4.26 19.81
CA ASN A 141 4.60 3.87 20.30
C ASN A 141 3.83 5.04 20.93
N LEU A 142 4.54 5.99 21.55
CA LEU A 142 3.97 7.20 22.16
C LEU A 142 3.40 8.21 21.15
N ASN A 143 3.89 8.22 19.90
CA ASN A 143 3.37 9.03 18.80
C ASN A 143 2.48 8.21 17.84
N SER A 144 2.23 6.93 18.16
CA SER A 144 1.54 6.01 17.26
C SER A 144 0.01 6.14 17.24
N TRP A 145 -0.59 6.91 18.16
CA TRP A 145 -2.05 6.99 18.29
C TRP A 145 -2.80 7.28 16.97
N PRO A 146 -2.41 8.30 16.17
CA PRO A 146 -3.08 8.57 14.90
C PRO A 146 -2.93 7.43 13.89
N PHE A 147 -1.86 6.64 13.98
CA PHE A 147 -1.58 5.52 13.08
C PHE A 147 -2.55 4.37 13.28
N PHE A 148 -3.07 4.16 14.50
CA PHE A 148 -4.03 3.09 14.77
C PHE A 148 -5.33 3.27 13.96
N LEU A 149 -5.71 4.52 13.69
CA LEU A 149 -6.87 4.85 12.84
C LEU A 149 -6.61 4.54 11.35
N THR A 150 -5.35 4.53 10.92
CA THR A 150 -5.00 4.25 9.51
C THR A 150 -5.16 2.78 9.16
N ARG A 151 -5.06 1.88 10.15
CA ARG A 151 -4.92 0.42 10.00
C ARG A 151 -3.79 -0.01 9.05
N ILE A 152 -2.88 0.92 8.70
CA ILE A 152 -1.62 0.82 7.95
C ILE A 152 -1.70 0.11 6.59
N ARG A 153 -2.12 -1.15 6.56
CA ARG A 153 -2.18 -2.04 5.39
C ARG A 153 -3.45 -2.87 5.40
N SER A 154 -3.91 -3.24 4.21
CA SER A 154 -4.98 -4.21 4.05
C SER A 154 -4.58 -5.32 3.07
N ASN A 155 -5.14 -6.51 3.29
CA ASN A 155 -5.10 -7.61 2.33
C ASN A 155 -6.18 -7.42 1.27
N ASN A 156 -6.04 -8.18 0.18
CA ASN A 156 -7.07 -8.35 -0.85
C ASN A 156 -7.54 -7.00 -1.42
N VAL A 157 -6.62 -6.07 -1.64
CA VAL A 157 -6.96 -4.71 -2.06
C VAL A 157 -6.90 -4.59 -3.57
N ALA A 158 -7.96 -4.03 -4.16
CA ALA A 158 -7.88 -3.33 -5.43
C ALA A 158 -7.76 -1.82 -5.16
N SER A 159 -6.82 -1.14 -5.82
CA SER A 159 -6.67 0.31 -5.68
C SER A 159 -6.36 0.99 -6.99
N TYR A 160 -6.78 2.25 -7.09
CA TYR A 160 -6.55 3.10 -8.22
C TYR A 160 -6.01 4.45 -7.77
N ASP A 161 -4.86 4.85 -8.33
CA ASP A 161 -4.24 6.15 -8.13
C ASP A 161 -4.18 6.91 -9.46
N ALA A 162 -4.56 8.18 -9.48
CA ALA A 162 -4.48 9.03 -10.67
C ALA A 162 -4.08 10.47 -10.33
N LYS A 163 -3.54 11.17 -11.32
CA LYS A 163 -3.16 12.59 -11.20
C LYS A 163 -3.63 13.38 -12.41
N PHE A 164 -4.41 14.43 -12.17
CA PHE A 164 -4.97 15.34 -13.16
C PHE A 164 -4.43 16.76 -12.91
N GLY A 165 -3.29 17.08 -13.51
CA GLY A 165 -2.58 18.33 -13.22
C GLY A 165 -2.16 18.41 -11.75
N ALA A 166 -2.66 19.40 -11.03
CA ALA A 166 -2.42 19.60 -9.60
C ALA A 166 -3.24 18.66 -8.69
N LEU A 167 -4.30 18.03 -9.21
CA LEU A 167 -5.19 17.15 -8.43
C LEU A 167 -4.65 15.71 -8.43
N GLY A 168 -4.33 15.17 -7.26
CA GLY A 168 -4.10 13.75 -7.03
C GLY A 168 -5.33 13.09 -6.42
N VAL A 169 -5.68 11.89 -6.88
CA VAL A 169 -6.75 11.08 -6.28
C VAL A 169 -6.28 9.65 -6.06
N GLY A 170 -6.77 9.04 -4.98
CA GLY A 170 -6.56 7.63 -4.68
C GLY A 170 -7.84 7.02 -4.15
N ALA A 171 -8.17 5.81 -4.58
CA ALA A 171 -9.28 5.03 -4.06
C ALA A 171 -8.87 3.57 -3.92
N SER A 172 -9.32 2.91 -2.86
CA SER A 172 -9.06 1.49 -2.67
C SER A 172 -10.21 0.77 -2.00
N TYR A 173 -10.31 -0.52 -2.29
CA TYR A 173 -11.28 -1.45 -1.75
C TYR A 173 -10.59 -2.77 -1.40
N GLY A 174 -10.67 -3.19 -0.15
CA GLY A 174 -10.21 -4.50 0.33
C GLY A 174 -11.38 -5.46 0.44
N PHE A 175 -11.33 -6.58 -0.29
CA PHE A 175 -12.35 -7.62 -0.22
C PHE A 175 -12.26 -8.38 1.10
N GLY A 176 -13.39 -8.53 1.80
CA GLY A 176 -13.45 -9.24 3.08
C GLY A 176 -13.57 -10.77 2.98
N GLU A 177 -13.70 -11.30 1.76
CA GLU A 177 -13.69 -12.75 1.44
C GLU A 177 -14.70 -13.60 2.22
N THR A 178 -15.82 -12.99 2.62
CA THR A 178 -16.93 -13.70 3.29
C THR A 178 -17.98 -14.13 2.24
N PRO A 179 -18.26 -15.44 2.08
CA PRO A 179 -19.29 -15.92 1.16
C PRO A 179 -20.65 -15.25 1.42
N GLY A 180 -21.29 -14.76 0.36
CA GLY A 180 -22.61 -14.11 0.46
C GLY A 180 -22.59 -12.68 1.02
N SER A 181 -21.43 -12.10 1.33
CA SER A 181 -21.35 -10.72 1.82
C SER A 181 -20.25 -9.91 1.13
N LEU A 182 -20.65 -8.79 0.54
CA LEU A 182 -19.71 -7.78 0.06
C LEU A 182 -19.26 -6.84 1.18
N THR A 183 -19.93 -6.85 2.34
CA THR A 183 -19.71 -5.86 3.40
C THR A 183 -19.31 -6.43 4.76
N SER A 184 -18.97 -7.71 4.79
CA SER A 184 -18.34 -8.34 5.95
C SER A 184 -16.83 -8.25 5.78
N ASN A 185 -16.12 -7.83 6.83
CA ASN A 185 -14.66 -7.80 6.85
C ASN A 185 -14.00 -6.95 5.73
N GLN A 186 -14.73 -6.04 5.09
CA GLN A 186 -14.20 -5.25 3.98
C GLN A 186 -13.50 -3.97 4.45
N TYR A 187 -12.68 -3.42 3.56
CA TYR A 187 -12.05 -2.11 3.67
C TYR A 187 -12.43 -1.26 2.46
N TRP A 188 -12.60 0.05 2.64
CA TRP A 188 -12.52 0.98 1.53
C TRP A 188 -12.01 2.35 1.98
N GLY A 189 -11.36 3.06 1.06
CA GLY A 189 -10.81 4.39 1.33
C GLY A 189 -10.76 5.24 0.07
N GLY A 190 -10.82 6.55 0.28
CA GLY A 190 -10.65 7.56 -0.76
C GLY A 190 -9.84 8.72 -0.23
N ARG A 191 -8.96 9.26 -1.08
CA ARG A 191 -8.17 10.45 -0.79
C ARG A 191 -8.10 11.37 -2.01
N ALA A 192 -8.03 12.66 -1.75
CA ALA A 192 -7.76 13.67 -2.76
C ALA A 192 -6.71 14.65 -2.22
N THR A 193 -5.78 15.05 -3.08
CA THR A 193 -4.76 16.05 -2.77
C THR A 193 -4.70 17.09 -3.89
N TYR A 194 -4.37 18.32 -3.57
CA TYR A 194 -4.26 19.41 -4.53
C TYR A 194 -3.06 20.30 -4.18
N ASP A 195 -2.17 20.46 -5.15
CA ASP A 195 -1.00 21.34 -5.04
C ASP A 195 -1.31 22.72 -5.67
N PHE A 196 -1.26 23.79 -4.87
CA PHE A 196 -1.48 25.17 -5.31
C PHE A 196 -0.28 26.04 -4.94
N GLY A 197 0.71 26.05 -5.84
CA GLY A 197 1.98 26.75 -5.64
C GLY A 197 2.75 26.16 -4.46
N PRO A 198 3.12 26.95 -3.44
CA PRO A 198 3.87 26.46 -2.27
C PRO A 198 3.01 25.66 -1.28
N VAL A 199 1.68 25.63 -1.44
CA VAL A 199 0.77 24.93 -0.54
C VAL A 199 0.29 23.63 -1.18
N GLY A 200 0.26 22.55 -0.41
CA GLY A 200 -0.49 21.34 -0.72
C GLY A 200 -1.58 21.12 0.31
N ALA A 201 -2.78 20.78 -0.13
CA ALA A 201 -3.87 20.39 0.77
C ALA A 201 -4.47 19.06 0.34
N GLY A 202 -5.09 18.36 1.27
CA GLY A 202 -5.82 17.15 0.92
C GLY A 202 -6.80 16.71 1.99
N ALA A 203 -7.63 15.76 1.58
CA ALA A 203 -8.64 15.13 2.39
C ALA A 203 -8.61 13.61 2.20
N LEU A 204 -9.02 12.91 3.25
CA LEU A 204 -9.08 11.45 3.34
C LEU A 204 -10.40 11.06 4.02
N TYR A 205 -11.01 10.00 3.53
CA TYR A 205 -11.94 9.18 4.30
C TYR A 205 -11.62 7.70 4.09
N GLN A 206 -11.69 6.91 5.14
CA GLN A 206 -11.68 5.46 5.00
C GLN A 206 -12.54 4.77 6.06
N GLU A 207 -12.99 3.56 5.72
CA GLU A 207 -13.81 2.72 6.57
C GLU A 207 -13.32 1.27 6.48
N PHE A 208 -13.28 0.62 7.63
CA PHE A 208 -13.22 -0.81 7.70
C PHE A 208 -14.45 -1.36 8.40
N ARG A 209 -14.82 -2.59 8.05
CA ARG A 209 -15.81 -3.37 8.77
C ARG A 209 -15.21 -4.64 9.34
N ASP A 210 -15.73 -5.08 10.47
CA ASP A 210 -15.49 -6.43 10.98
C ASP A 210 -16.53 -7.42 10.39
N SER A 211 -16.47 -8.69 10.82
CA SER A 211 -17.43 -9.72 10.40
C SER A 211 -18.85 -9.51 10.95
N SER A 212 -19.00 -8.73 12.01
CA SER A 212 -20.30 -8.35 12.59
C SER A 212 -20.88 -7.08 11.97
N GLY A 213 -20.18 -6.47 11.01
CA GLY A 213 -20.61 -5.25 10.34
C GLY A 213 -20.37 -3.96 11.13
N ASN A 214 -19.68 -4.02 12.27
CA ASN A 214 -19.26 -2.84 12.99
C ASN A 214 -18.22 -2.08 12.17
N ARG A 215 -18.15 -0.76 12.34
CA ARG A 215 -17.35 0.12 11.50
C ARG A 215 -16.24 0.80 12.29
N GLN A 216 -15.03 0.80 11.74
CA GLN A 216 -13.97 1.73 12.11
C GLN A 216 -13.79 2.74 10.99
N GLN A 217 -14.00 4.01 11.30
CA GLN A 217 -13.98 5.12 10.34
C GLN A 217 -12.85 6.08 10.69
N MET A 218 -12.22 6.65 9.67
CA MET A 218 -11.23 7.71 9.79
C MET A 218 -11.48 8.75 8.72
N TRP A 219 -11.39 10.03 9.09
CA TRP A 219 -11.33 11.14 8.16
C TRP A 219 -10.19 12.07 8.54
N SER A 220 -9.57 12.69 7.55
CA SER A 220 -8.49 13.64 7.80
C SER A 220 -8.50 14.77 6.80
N LEU A 221 -8.09 15.94 7.27
CA LEU A 221 -7.72 17.09 6.46
C LEU A 221 -6.27 17.41 6.77
N GLY A 222 -5.46 17.63 5.74
CA GLY A 222 -4.04 17.89 5.86
C GLY A 222 -3.63 19.03 4.95
N THR A 223 -2.76 19.90 5.46
CA THR A 223 -2.15 20.98 4.70
C THR A 223 -0.65 21.02 4.98
N LYS A 224 0.12 21.30 3.93
CA LYS A 224 1.55 21.54 3.99
C LYS A 224 1.86 22.83 3.26
N TYR A 225 2.77 23.64 3.80
CA TYR A 225 3.25 24.86 3.18
C TYR A 225 4.77 24.87 3.13
N SER A 226 5.33 25.04 1.94
CA SER A 226 6.78 25.10 1.71
C SER A 226 7.25 26.55 1.70
N VAL A 227 8.20 26.89 2.58
CA VAL A 227 8.80 28.22 2.69
C VAL A 227 10.32 28.09 2.74
N GLY A 228 10.98 28.39 1.62
CA GLY A 228 12.42 28.13 1.46
C GLY A 228 12.73 26.65 1.71
N ASN A 229 13.62 26.39 2.67
CA ASN A 229 14.03 25.04 3.07
C ASN A 229 13.14 24.42 4.17
N ALA A 230 12.14 25.15 4.66
CA ALA A 230 11.24 24.68 5.72
C ALA A 230 9.88 24.25 5.15
N LYS A 231 9.22 23.34 5.88
CA LYS A 231 7.84 22.94 5.64
C LYS A 231 7.04 23.06 6.94
N LEU A 232 5.88 23.71 6.84
CA LEU A 232 4.89 23.76 7.90
C LEU A 232 3.77 22.76 7.58
N PHE A 233 3.30 22.06 8.60
CA PHE A 233 2.22 21.08 8.48
C PHE A 233 1.11 21.45 9.47
N LEU A 234 -0.13 21.40 9.00
CA LEU A 234 -1.31 21.54 9.83
C LEU A 234 -2.33 20.51 9.38
N GLY A 235 -2.87 19.74 10.32
CA GLY A 235 -3.83 18.70 10.01
C GLY A 235 -4.84 18.49 11.12
N TYR A 236 -5.98 17.92 10.73
CA TYR A 236 -7.03 17.45 11.63
C TYR A 236 -7.35 16.01 11.28
N ILE A 237 -7.41 15.15 12.30
CA ILE A 237 -7.78 13.74 12.15
C ILE A 237 -8.96 13.48 13.08
N GLY A 238 -9.99 12.85 12.53
CA GLY A 238 -11.10 12.32 13.30
C GLY A 238 -11.32 10.86 12.96
N GLY A 239 -11.95 10.16 13.88
CA GLY A 239 -12.33 8.77 13.66
C GLY A 239 -13.40 8.32 14.62
N LYS A 240 -14.03 7.21 14.28
CA LYS A 240 -15.00 6.53 15.14
C LYS A 240 -14.76 5.03 15.01
N ASP A 241 -14.47 4.38 16.12
CA ASP A 241 -14.33 2.93 16.17
C ASP A 241 -15.52 2.30 16.89
N ARG A 242 -16.19 1.38 16.20
CA ARG A 242 -17.19 0.47 16.78
C ARG A 242 -16.77 -1.00 16.70
N THR A 243 -15.60 -1.27 16.13
CA THR A 243 -15.03 -2.62 16.04
C THR A 243 -14.26 -3.00 17.30
N GLY A 244 -13.94 -2.04 18.18
CA GLY A 244 -13.07 -2.24 19.34
C GLY A 244 -11.64 -2.57 18.96
N ALA A 245 -11.24 -2.34 17.70
CA ALA A 245 -9.92 -2.68 17.21
C ALA A 245 -8.83 -1.81 17.84
N ILE A 246 -9.18 -0.55 18.17
CA ILE A 246 -8.27 0.35 18.89
C ILE A 246 -8.10 -0.08 20.34
N ASP A 247 -9.17 -0.52 20.99
CA ASP A 247 -9.16 -0.89 22.41
C ASP A 247 -8.46 -2.23 22.67
N ASN A 248 -8.65 -3.22 21.77
CA ASN A 248 -8.23 -4.61 22.00
C ASN A 248 -6.84 -4.97 21.48
N ASN A 249 -6.31 -4.25 20.48
CA ASN A 249 -5.06 -4.63 19.82
C ASN A 249 -3.85 -3.79 20.24
N TYR A 250 -4.03 -2.80 21.13
CA TYR A 250 -3.02 -1.78 21.41
C TYR A 250 -2.88 -1.39 22.89
N MET A 251 -3.27 -2.29 23.81
CA MET A 251 -2.86 -2.29 25.22
C MET A 251 -1.91 -3.44 25.52
#